data_AF-A0A0C2WC47-F1
#
_entry.id   AF-A0A0C2WC47-F1
#
_cell.length_a   1.000
_cell.length_b   1.000
_cell.length_c   1.000
_cell.angle_alpha   90.00
_cell.angle_beta   90.00
_cell.angle_gamma   90.00
#
_symmetry.space_group_name_H-M   'P 1'
#
loop_
_entity.id
_entity.type
_entity.pdbx_description
1 polymer ?
#
loop_
_entity_poly.entity_id
_entity_poly.type
_entity_poly.pdbx_seq_one_letter_code
_entity_poly.pdbx_strand_id
1 'polypeptide(L)'
;GQFHNTRSVVVLNRLNSRIGYSVKQYRTMRIRLQRLAEKLLKVGWDQSLRVLQDEDIRPLDEDDGRSEGRRVLSWIWRIQGTGNTLRIEWCKARARSQRWQEECLLLEEEMSRVIRFFTWRASWWAKIALGTDSALFGSGDAALTEGRRAYALRQASIQTALKIHCSTAWEGLAAQLKIVKGADS
;
A
#
# COMPACT_ATOMS: atom_id res chain seq x y z
N GLY A 1 -28.36 -8.15 -23.91
CA GLY A 1 -27.50 -7.59 -22.86
C GLY A 1 -28.09 -7.95 -21.52
N GLN A 2 -27.41 -8.78 -20.72
CA GLN A 2 -27.97 -9.31 -19.47
C GLN A 2 -27.15 -8.89 -18.26
N PHE A 3 -27.83 -8.14 -17.39
CA PHE A 3 -27.62 -7.82 -15.98
C PHE A 3 -26.48 -8.57 -15.25
N HIS A 4 -25.46 -7.82 -14.83
CA HIS A 4 -24.35 -8.30 -14.00
C HIS A 4 -24.38 -7.75 -12.56
N ASN A 5 -25.53 -7.31 -12.02
CA ASN A 5 -25.59 -6.65 -10.70
C ASN A 5 -26.55 -7.27 -9.66
N THR A 6 -27.20 -8.39 -9.92
CA THR A 6 -28.33 -8.86 -9.08
C THR A 6 -27.91 -9.66 -7.84
N ARG A 7 -26.85 -10.48 -7.91
CA ARG A 7 -26.45 -11.37 -6.80
C ARG A 7 -25.83 -10.63 -5.62
N SER A 8 -24.98 -9.63 -5.89
CA SER A 8 -24.37 -8.78 -4.86
C SER A 8 -25.44 -7.98 -4.10
N VAL A 9 -26.40 -7.39 -4.82
CA VAL A 9 -27.51 -6.61 -4.24
C VAL A 9 -28.39 -7.47 -3.32
N VAL A 10 -28.70 -8.71 -3.72
CA VAL A 10 -29.47 -9.63 -2.86
C VAL A 10 -28.73 -9.96 -1.56
N VAL A 11 -27.41 -10.16 -1.63
CA VAL A 11 -26.58 -10.40 -0.44
C VAL A 11 -26.56 -9.16 0.46
N LEU A 12 -26.35 -7.97 -0.10
CA LEU A 12 -26.36 -6.71 0.64
C LEU A 12 -27.71 -6.45 1.33
N ASN A 13 -28.82 -6.68 0.62
CA ASN A 13 -30.15 -6.53 1.19
C ASN A 13 -30.39 -7.50 2.36
N ARG A 14 -29.95 -8.75 2.24
CA ARG A 14 -30.04 -9.73 3.33
C ARG A 14 -29.23 -9.30 4.55
N LEU A 15 -28.02 -8.75 4.34
CA LEU A 15 -27.18 -8.23 5.42
C LEU A 15 -27.84 -7.03 6.10
N ASN A 16 -28.31 -6.04 5.33
CA ASN A 16 -28.99 -4.85 5.85
C ASN A 16 -30.24 -5.22 6.65
N SER A 17 -31.03 -6.20 6.20
CA SER A 17 -32.19 -6.70 6.95
C SER A 17 -31.80 -7.31 8.30
N ARG A 18 -30.69 -8.08 8.34
CA ARG A 18 -30.18 -8.64 9.60
C ARG A 18 -29.68 -7.56 10.55
N ILE A 19 -28.95 -6.57 10.04
CA ILE A 19 -28.49 -5.41 10.81
C ILE A 19 -29.70 -4.68 11.40
N GLY A 20 -30.70 -4.35 10.56
CA GLY A 20 -31.92 -3.68 11.00
C GLY A 20 -32.68 -4.45 12.08
N TYR A 21 -32.75 -5.78 11.95
CA TYR A 21 -33.33 -6.64 12.99
C TYR A 21 -32.55 -6.55 14.31
N SER A 22 -31.22 -6.70 14.27
CA SER A 22 -30.36 -6.62 15.46
C SER A 22 -30.45 -5.25 16.15
N VAL A 23 -30.49 -4.15 15.38
CA VAL A 23 -30.65 -2.79 15.88
C VAL A 23 -31.98 -2.63 16.63
N LYS A 24 -33.08 -3.09 16.00
CA LYS A 24 -34.42 -3.03 16.60
C LYS A 24 -34.50 -3.85 17.89
N GLN A 25 -33.94 -5.06 17.88
CA GLN A 25 -33.88 -5.92 19.06
C GLN A 25 -33.09 -5.25 20.19
N TYR A 26 -31.90 -4.71 19.89
CA TYR A 26 -31.07 -4.01 20.88
C TYR A 26 -31.82 -2.85 21.53
N ARG A 27 -32.40 -1.94 20.72
CA ARG A 27 -33.18 -0.79 21.20
C ARG A 27 -34.34 -1.23 22.10
N THR A 28 -35.05 -2.28 21.70
CA THR A 28 -36.18 -2.84 22.46
C THR A 28 -35.72 -3.42 23.80
N MET A 29 -34.68 -4.24 23.79
CA MET A 29 -34.14 -4.88 25.01
C MET A 29 -33.57 -3.84 25.97
N ARG A 30 -32.94 -2.78 25.46
CA ARG A 30 -32.42 -1.69 26.28
C ARG A 30 -33.52 -0.95 27.04
N ILE A 31 -34.66 -0.66 26.39
CA ILE A 31 -35.82 -0.05 27.06
C ILE A 31 -36.34 -0.95 28.18
N ARG A 32 -36.42 -2.26 27.94
CA ARG A 32 -36.85 -3.24 28.95
C ARG A 32 -35.87 -3.32 30.11
N LEU A 33 -34.56 -3.35 29.81
CA LEU A 33 -33.49 -3.34 30.79
C LEU A 33 -33.53 -2.08 31.65
N GLN A 34 -33.78 -0.91 31.05
CA GLN A 34 -33.90 0.34 31.79
C GLN A 34 -35.03 0.28 32.82
N ARG A 35 -36.23 -0.13 32.42
CA ARG A 35 -37.38 -0.30 33.32
C ARG A 35 -37.10 -1.29 34.46
N LEU A 36 -36.33 -2.33 34.18
CA LEU A 36 -35.97 -3.35 35.16
C LEU A 36 -34.86 -2.86 36.10
N ALA A 37 -33.87 -2.12 35.59
CA ALA A 37 -32.79 -1.54 36.38
C ALA A 37 -33.30 -0.47 37.35
N GLU A 38 -34.28 0.34 36.94
CA GLU A 38 -34.98 1.30 37.81
C GLU A 38 -35.64 0.59 39.01
N LYS A 39 -36.29 -0.56 38.77
CA LYS A 39 -36.91 -1.36 39.83
C LYS A 39 -35.91 -2.06 40.75
N LEU A 40 -34.77 -2.49 40.19
CA LEU A 40 -33.74 -3.23 40.92
C LEU A 40 -32.63 -2.33 41.49
N LEU A 41 -32.77 -1.00 41.36
CA LEU A 41 -31.76 -0.01 41.77
C LEU A 41 -30.35 -0.32 41.23
N LYS A 42 -30.27 -0.85 40.00
CA LYS A 42 -28.99 -1.16 39.35
C LYS A 42 -28.48 0.07 38.60
N VAL A 43 -27.28 0.50 38.94
CA VAL A 43 -26.63 1.70 38.39
C VAL A 43 -25.37 1.33 37.61
N GLY A 44 -25.03 2.07 36.55
CA GLY A 44 -23.78 1.93 35.78
C GLY A 44 -23.82 0.96 34.59
N TRP A 45 -24.91 0.21 34.40
CA TRP A 45 -25.10 -0.68 33.25
C TRP A 45 -25.23 0.09 31.92
N ASP A 46 -25.67 1.35 31.99
CA ASP A 46 -25.90 2.26 30.88
C ASP A 46 -24.59 2.81 30.27
N GLN A 47 -23.48 2.74 31.01
CA GLN A 47 -22.15 3.13 30.54
C GLN A 47 -21.59 2.15 29.51
N SER A 48 -21.88 0.85 29.69
CA SER A 48 -21.50 -0.23 28.79
C SER A 48 -22.60 -0.55 27.78
N LEU A 49 -23.88 -0.42 28.11
CA LEU A 49 -25.00 -0.59 27.18
C LEU A 49 -25.61 0.76 26.84
N ARG A 50 -24.90 1.53 26.02
CA ARG A 50 -25.28 2.89 25.62
C ARG A 50 -26.50 2.92 24.70
N VAL A 51 -27.09 4.10 24.53
CA VAL A 51 -28.13 4.28 23.50
C VAL A 51 -27.50 4.10 22.13
N LEU A 52 -28.08 3.22 21.31
CA LEU A 52 -27.61 2.93 19.96
C LEU A 52 -28.20 3.94 18.97
N GLN A 53 -27.39 4.90 18.54
CA GLN A 53 -27.74 5.86 17.50
C GLN A 53 -27.50 5.26 16.10
N ASP A 54 -28.13 5.81 15.06
CA ASP A 54 -27.92 5.32 13.70
C ASP A 54 -26.48 5.59 13.22
N GLU A 55 -25.87 6.66 13.72
CA GLU A 55 -24.46 7.00 13.48
C GLU A 55 -23.50 6.00 14.11
N ASP A 56 -23.92 5.20 15.08
CA ASP A 56 -23.06 4.18 15.69
C ASP A 56 -23.01 2.89 14.84
N ILE A 57 -23.96 2.71 13.91
CA ILE A 57 -24.11 1.54 13.04
C ILE A 57 -23.17 1.68 11.86
N ARG A 58 -21.88 1.47 12.14
CA ARG A 58 -20.81 1.62 11.16
C ARG A 58 -19.97 0.35 11.08
N PRO A 59 -19.56 -0.07 9.87
CA PRO A 59 -18.54 -1.09 9.70
C PRO A 59 -17.28 -0.76 10.50
N LEU A 60 -16.57 -1.78 10.96
CA LEU A 60 -15.27 -1.62 11.63
C LEU A 60 -14.26 -0.88 10.73
N ASP A 61 -14.36 -1.12 9.42
CA ASP A 61 -13.40 -0.67 8.40
C ASP A 61 -13.89 0.54 7.59
N GLU A 62 -14.94 1.22 8.05
CA GLU A 62 -15.48 2.37 7.32
C GLU A 62 -14.43 3.49 7.21
N ASP A 63 -14.19 3.96 5.98
CA ASP A 63 -13.28 5.06 5.72
C ASP A 63 -13.98 6.39 6.04
N ASP A 64 -13.75 6.92 7.23
CA ASP A 64 -14.30 8.20 7.70
C ASP A 64 -13.53 9.41 7.15
N GLY A 65 -12.70 9.21 6.11
CA GLY A 65 -11.82 10.21 5.52
C GLY A 65 -10.62 10.57 6.38
N ARG A 66 -10.42 9.88 7.52
CA ARG A 66 -9.24 10.05 8.37
C ARG A 66 -8.19 9.01 8.05
N SER A 67 -6.93 9.40 8.25
CA SER A 67 -5.81 8.45 8.21
C SER A 67 -6.07 7.31 9.19
N GLU A 68 -5.69 6.09 8.79
CA GLU A 68 -5.99 4.84 9.50
C GLU A 68 -5.60 4.89 11.00
N GLY A 69 -4.51 5.59 11.34
CA GLY A 69 -4.07 5.81 12.72
C GLY A 69 -4.89 6.79 13.56
N ARG A 70 -5.83 7.54 12.96
CA ARG A 70 -6.69 8.52 13.63
C ARG A 70 -8.18 8.15 13.57
N ARG A 71 -8.51 6.95 13.07
CA ARG A 71 -9.89 6.46 13.01
C ARG A 71 -10.43 6.23 14.42
N VAL A 72 -11.63 6.73 14.68
CA VAL A 72 -12.31 6.55 15.97
C VAL A 72 -13.37 5.45 15.80
N LEU A 73 -13.11 4.28 16.39
CA LEU A 73 -14.07 3.18 16.36
C LEU A 73 -15.37 3.53 17.12
N SER A 74 -16.52 3.15 16.54
CA SER A 74 -17.82 3.20 17.21
C SER A 74 -17.74 2.51 18.56
N TRP A 75 -18.49 3.00 19.55
CA TRP A 75 -18.45 2.49 20.92
C TRP A 75 -18.83 1.00 21.00
N ILE A 76 -19.65 0.52 20.05
CA ILE A 76 -20.04 -0.89 19.92
C ILE A 76 -18.80 -1.79 19.77
N TRP A 77 -17.77 -1.31 19.07
CA TRP A 77 -16.51 -2.02 18.88
C TRP A 77 -15.51 -1.82 20.03
N ARG A 78 -15.77 -0.87 20.94
CA ARG A 78 -14.90 -0.55 22.10
C ARG A 78 -15.28 -1.30 23.38
N ILE A 79 -16.49 -1.83 23.49
CA ILE A 79 -16.94 -2.50 24.73
C ILE A 79 -16.33 -3.88 24.82
N GLN A 80 -15.42 -4.01 25.80
CA GLN A 80 -14.49 -5.11 26.00
C GLN A 80 -13.61 -5.31 24.76
N GLY A 81 -12.28 -5.15 24.93
CA GLY A 81 -11.30 -5.38 23.89
C GLY A 81 -11.52 -6.74 23.25
N THR A 82 -12.32 -6.76 22.19
CA THR A 82 -12.67 -7.98 21.48
C THR A 82 -11.35 -8.34 20.83
N GLY A 83 -10.64 -9.35 21.37
CA GLY A 83 -9.31 -9.70 20.88
C GLY A 83 -9.28 -9.84 19.34
N ASN A 84 -10.42 -10.14 18.73
CA ASN A 84 -10.64 -10.13 17.30
C ASN A 84 -10.40 -8.76 16.62
N THR A 85 -10.89 -7.64 17.15
CA THR A 85 -10.65 -6.31 16.55
C THR A 85 -9.18 -5.94 16.61
N LEU A 86 -8.53 -6.12 17.77
CA LEU A 86 -7.10 -5.88 17.93
C LEU A 86 -6.25 -6.82 17.04
N ARG A 87 -6.65 -8.09 16.91
CA ARG A 87 -6.00 -9.06 16.01
C ARG A 87 -6.14 -8.67 14.55
N ILE A 88 -7.32 -8.19 14.12
CA ILE A 88 -7.54 -7.71 12.75
C ILE A 88 -6.63 -6.51 12.48
N GLU A 89 -6.63 -5.50 13.36
CA GLU A 89 -5.76 -4.33 13.21
C GLU A 89 -4.28 -4.69 13.22
N TRP A 90 -3.87 -5.62 14.10
CA TRP A 90 -2.51 -6.13 14.11
C TRP A 90 -2.15 -6.88 12.82
N CYS A 91 -3.03 -7.74 12.32
CA CYS A 91 -2.82 -8.43 11.04
C CYS A 91 -2.71 -7.45 9.88
N LYS A 92 -3.52 -6.37 9.84
CA LYS A 92 -3.41 -5.31 8.83
C LYS A 92 -2.09 -4.56 8.94
N ALA A 93 -1.71 -4.13 10.15
CA ALA A 93 -0.45 -3.45 10.40
C ALA A 93 0.75 -4.32 10.02
N ARG A 94 0.71 -5.61 10.38
CA ARG A 94 1.72 -6.60 10.01
C ARG A 94 1.79 -6.82 8.50
N ALA A 95 0.64 -6.97 7.83
CA ALA A 95 0.60 -7.12 6.37
C ALA A 95 1.14 -5.87 5.65
N ARG A 96 0.89 -4.67 6.19
CA ARG A 96 1.48 -3.43 5.67
C ARG A 96 2.99 -3.39 5.89
N SER A 97 3.46 -3.79 7.07
CA SER A 97 4.90 -3.90 7.35
C SER A 97 5.58 -4.87 6.39
N GLN A 98 5.01 -6.06 6.20
CA GLN A 98 5.54 -7.07 5.26
C GLN A 98 5.58 -6.54 3.82
N ARG A 99 4.50 -5.89 3.34
CA ARG A 99 4.50 -5.26 2.01
C ARG A 99 5.55 -4.16 1.89
N TRP A 100 5.70 -3.33 2.92
CA TRP A 100 6.74 -2.29 2.93
C TRP A 100 8.15 -2.89 2.86
N GLN A 101 8.40 -4.00 3.56
CA GLN A 101 9.67 -4.74 3.46
C GLN A 101 9.89 -5.29 2.05
N GLU A 102 8.86 -5.88 1.42
CA GLU A 102 8.92 -6.33 0.02
C GLU A 102 9.22 -5.18 -0.95
N GLU A 103 8.56 -4.04 -0.79
CA GLU A 103 8.82 -2.83 -1.60
C GLU A 103 10.25 -2.32 -1.42
N CYS A 104 10.78 -2.33 -0.19
CA CYS A 104 12.18 -1.97 0.09
C CYS A 104 13.16 -2.92 -0.61
N LEU A 105 12.88 -4.22 -0.61
CA LEU A 105 13.69 -5.23 -1.30
C LEU A 105 13.68 -5.04 -2.83
N LEU A 106 12.49 -4.82 -3.40
CA LEU A 106 12.34 -4.57 -4.83
C LEU A 106 13.03 -3.27 -5.25
N LEU A 107 12.93 -2.21 -4.45
CA LEU A 107 13.57 -0.93 -4.73
C LEU A 107 15.09 -1.06 -4.79
N GLU A 108 15.71 -1.77 -3.84
CA GLU A 108 17.17 -2.00 -3.84
C GLU A 108 17.63 -2.78 -5.08
N GLU A 109 16.86 -3.80 -5.48
CA GLU A 109 17.13 -4.57 -6.69
C GLU A 109 16.97 -3.70 -7.96
N GLU A 110 15.93 -2.86 -8.03
CA GLU A 110 15.72 -1.95 -9.16
C GLU A 110 16.82 -0.89 -9.27
N MET A 111 17.26 -0.31 -8.15
CA MET A 111 18.41 0.61 -8.12
C MET A 111 19.66 -0.07 -8.70
N SER A 112 19.91 -1.31 -8.28
CA SER A 112 21.04 -2.11 -8.80
C SER A 112 20.90 -2.41 -10.29
N ARG A 113 19.69 -2.73 -10.76
CA ARG A 113 19.39 -2.98 -12.19
C ARG A 113 19.61 -1.75 -13.04
N VAL A 114 19.20 -0.57 -12.58
CA VAL A 114 19.39 0.68 -13.32
C VAL A 114 20.87 1.01 -13.49
N ILE A 115 21.69 0.86 -12.45
CA ILE A 115 23.15 1.05 -12.54
C ILE A 115 23.76 0.06 -13.55
N ARG A 116 23.35 -1.21 -13.48
CA ARG A 116 23.83 -2.25 -14.40
C ARG A 116 23.41 -1.96 -15.84
N PHE A 117 22.18 -1.50 -16.05
CA PHE A 117 21.67 -1.12 -17.36
C PHE A 117 22.48 0.02 -17.98
N PHE A 118 22.70 1.11 -17.24
CA PHE A 118 23.50 2.23 -17.76
C PHE A 118 24.96 1.85 -18.03
N THR A 119 25.55 1.02 -17.17
CA THR A 119 26.91 0.50 -17.38
C THR A 119 26.99 -0.33 -18.66
N TRP A 120 26.05 -1.27 -18.84
CA TRP A 120 25.97 -2.06 -20.07
C TRP A 120 25.73 -1.18 -21.29
N ARG A 121 24.78 -0.24 -21.23
CA ARG A 121 24.43 0.63 -22.35
C ARG A 121 25.59 1.56 -22.75
N ALA A 122 26.33 2.09 -21.78
CA ALA A 122 27.55 2.86 -22.04
C ALA A 122 28.60 2.01 -22.75
N SER A 123 28.86 0.78 -22.28
CA SER A 123 29.81 -0.13 -22.92
C SER A 123 29.36 -0.55 -24.32
N TRP A 124 28.06 -0.71 -24.55
CA TRP A 124 27.50 -1.03 -25.86
C TRP A 124 27.74 0.12 -26.85
N TRP A 125 27.46 1.36 -26.47
CA TRP A 125 27.78 2.53 -27.29
C TRP A 125 29.28 2.69 -27.55
N ALA A 126 30.13 2.40 -26.56
CA ALA A 126 31.59 2.44 -26.73
C ALA A 126 32.07 1.39 -27.74
N LYS A 127 31.51 0.17 -27.74
CA LYS A 127 31.80 -0.88 -28.73
C LYS A 127 31.36 -0.47 -30.14
N ILE A 128 30.22 0.21 -30.25
CA ILE A 128 29.76 0.79 -31.52
C ILE A 128 30.77 1.83 -32.02
N ALA A 129 31.22 2.74 -31.15
CA ALA A 129 32.21 3.76 -31.51
C ALA A 129 33.57 3.17 -31.94
N LEU A 130 33.94 1.99 -31.45
CA LEU A 130 35.15 1.26 -31.84
C LEU A 130 35.00 0.50 -33.16
N GLY A 131 33.83 0.54 -33.80
CA GLY A 131 33.57 -0.20 -35.05
C GLY A 131 33.54 -1.72 -34.85
N THR A 132 33.44 -2.20 -33.61
CA THR A 132 33.43 -3.64 -33.31
C THR A 132 32.11 -4.30 -33.73
N ASP A 133 31.07 -3.51 -33.97
CA ASP A 133 29.77 -3.95 -34.47
C ASP A 133 29.60 -3.53 -35.94
N SER A 134 30.11 -4.37 -36.84
CA SER A 134 30.19 -4.15 -38.30
C SER A 134 28.83 -3.87 -38.96
N ALA A 135 27.72 -4.28 -38.33
CA ALA A 135 26.36 -4.08 -38.86
C ALA A 135 25.90 -2.60 -38.91
N LEU A 136 26.45 -1.73 -38.05
CA LEU A 136 26.05 -0.31 -37.96
C LEU A 136 26.96 0.63 -38.76
N PHE A 137 28.18 0.20 -39.06
CA PHE A 137 29.16 0.93 -39.87
C PHE A 137 29.27 0.28 -41.25
N GLY A 138 28.20 0.39 -42.05
CA GLY A 138 28.27 0.05 -43.48
C GLY A 138 29.29 0.94 -44.21
N SER A 139 29.79 0.44 -45.35
CA SER A 139 30.63 1.16 -46.31
C SER A 139 30.03 2.54 -46.61
N GLY A 140 30.65 3.58 -46.05
CA GLY A 140 30.19 4.96 -46.14
C GLY A 140 31.37 5.92 -46.09
N ASP A 141 31.15 7.13 -46.58
CA ASP A 141 32.17 8.20 -46.62
C ASP A 141 32.79 8.43 -45.22
N ALA A 142 34.09 8.76 -45.21
CA ALA A 142 34.89 8.92 -43.99
C ALA A 142 34.31 9.99 -43.04
N ALA A 143 33.67 11.04 -43.59
CA ALA A 143 32.99 12.05 -42.79
C ALA A 143 31.76 11.50 -42.05
N LEU A 144 31.01 10.58 -42.69
CA LEU A 144 29.81 9.97 -42.11
C LEU A 144 30.18 8.96 -41.01
N THR A 145 31.26 8.21 -41.20
CA THR A 145 31.77 7.28 -40.17
C THR A 145 32.29 8.04 -38.95
N GLU A 146 33.01 9.15 -39.15
CA GLU A 146 33.45 10.01 -38.05
C GLU A 146 32.27 10.61 -37.27
N GLY A 147 31.23 11.11 -37.96
CA GLY A 147 30.02 11.62 -37.31
C GLY A 147 29.27 10.56 -36.47
N ARG A 148 29.15 9.33 -36.99
CA ARG A 148 28.55 8.20 -36.25
C ARG A 148 29.37 7.84 -35.01
N ARG A 149 30.70 7.85 -35.12
CA ARG A 149 31.61 7.60 -34.01
C ARG A 149 31.47 8.66 -32.92
N ALA A 150 31.50 9.94 -33.31
CA ALA A 150 31.31 11.05 -32.39
C ALA A 150 29.96 10.97 -31.65
N TYR A 151 28.88 10.63 -32.36
CA TYR A 151 27.56 10.43 -31.74
C TYR A 151 27.55 9.26 -30.75
N ALA A 152 28.12 8.11 -31.12
CA ALA A 152 28.20 6.94 -30.25
C ALA A 152 29.00 7.24 -28.96
N LEU A 153 30.13 7.96 -29.07
CA LEU A 153 30.90 8.41 -27.91
C LEU A 153 30.10 9.35 -27.01
N ARG A 154 29.36 10.31 -27.59
CA ARG A 154 28.46 11.20 -26.84
C ARG A 154 27.36 10.41 -26.13
N GLN A 155 26.78 9.40 -26.76
CA GLN A 155 25.79 8.54 -26.12
C GLN A 155 26.41 7.76 -24.96
N ALA A 156 27.60 7.20 -25.14
CA ALA A 156 28.33 6.53 -24.05
C ALA A 156 28.56 7.47 -22.86
N SER A 157 28.98 8.72 -23.11
CA SER A 157 29.19 9.71 -22.04
C SER A 157 27.90 10.08 -21.31
N ILE A 158 26.78 10.21 -22.03
CA ILE A 158 25.45 10.46 -21.42
C ILE A 158 25.04 9.31 -20.50
N GLN A 159 25.19 8.06 -20.95
CA GLN A 159 24.84 6.89 -20.13
C GLN A 159 25.72 6.78 -18.89
N THR A 160 27.02 7.08 -19.00
CA THR A 160 27.92 7.16 -17.84
C THR A 160 27.51 8.28 -16.87
N ALA A 161 27.12 9.46 -17.38
CA ALA A 161 26.65 10.55 -16.55
C ALA A 161 25.36 10.19 -15.80
N LEU A 162 24.40 9.53 -16.47
CA LEU A 162 23.17 9.03 -15.84
C LEU A 162 23.47 8.01 -14.74
N LYS A 163 24.41 7.09 -14.97
CA LYS A 163 24.88 6.15 -13.93
C LYS A 163 25.40 6.89 -12.70
N ILE A 164 26.28 7.88 -12.89
CA ILE A 164 26.87 8.66 -11.79
C ILE A 164 25.77 9.43 -11.04
N HIS A 165 24.86 10.07 -11.78
CA HIS A 165 23.75 10.80 -11.19
C HIS A 165 22.84 9.88 -10.34
N CYS A 166 22.44 8.73 -10.86
CA CYS A 166 21.65 7.77 -10.09
C CYS A 166 22.41 7.26 -8.87
N SER A 167 23.70 6.92 -9.02
CA SER A 167 24.54 6.46 -7.91
C SER A 167 24.59 7.49 -6.78
N THR A 168 24.86 8.76 -7.11
CA THR A 168 24.94 9.86 -6.14
C THR A 168 23.59 10.19 -5.51
N ALA A 169 22.50 10.19 -6.30
CA ALA A 169 21.15 10.41 -5.77
C ALA A 169 20.71 9.30 -4.79
N TRP A 170 21.32 8.12 -4.88
CA TRP A 170 21.02 6.95 -4.05
C TRP A 170 22.02 6.71 -2.93
N GLU A 171 23.06 7.53 -2.83
CA GLU A 171 23.96 7.54 -1.67
C GLU A 171 23.16 7.86 -0.41
N GLY A 172 23.36 7.07 0.65
CA GLY A 172 22.61 7.18 1.90
C GLY A 172 21.27 6.41 1.91
N LEU A 173 20.51 6.39 0.80
CA LEU A 173 19.25 5.63 0.73
C LEU A 173 19.50 4.13 0.89
N ALA A 174 20.53 3.60 0.23
CA ALA A 174 20.91 2.20 0.35
C ALA A 174 21.32 1.80 1.78
N ALA A 175 21.86 2.73 2.58
CA ALA A 175 22.19 2.49 3.98
C ALA A 175 20.93 2.47 4.86
N GLN A 176 19.98 3.37 4.60
CA GLN A 176 18.70 3.42 5.30
C GLN A 176 17.84 2.18 5.05
N LEU A 177 17.81 1.67 3.81
CA LEU A 177 17.09 0.44 3.46
C LEU A 177 17.68 -0.81 4.17
N LYS A 178 18.98 -0.84 4.44
CA LYS A 178 19.64 -1.94 5.18
C LYS A 178 19.31 -1.92 6.69
N ILE A 179 19.15 -0.75 7.28
CA ILE A 179 18.75 -0.61 8.70
C ILE A 179 17.35 -1.19 8.91
N VAL A 180 16.43 -0.98 7.97
CA VAL A 180 15.07 -1.55 8.02
C VAL A 180 15.09 -3.07 7.95
N LYS A 181 16.04 -3.68 7.23
CA LYS A 181 16.19 -5.15 7.17
C LYS A 181 16.70 -5.78 8.48
N GLY A 182 17.51 -5.05 9.26
CA GLY A 182 18.15 -5.58 10.48
C GLY A 182 17.35 -5.36 11.77
N ALA A 183 16.28 -4.55 11.73
CA ALA A 183 15.44 -4.29 12.90
C ALA A 183 14.44 -5.42 13.21
N ASP A 184 14.24 -6.36 12.28
CA ASP A 184 13.25 -7.45 12.39
C ASP A 184 13.88 -8.85 12.55
N SER A 185 15.21 -8.92 12.80
CA SER A 185 15.98 -10.16 13.00
C SER A 185 16.41 -10.36 14.45
#